data_AF-A0A0E0EUW2-F1
#
_entry.id   AF-A0A0E0EUW2-F1
#
_cell.length_a   1.000
_cell.length_b   1.000
_cell.length_c   1.000
_cell.angle_alpha   90.00
_cell.angle_beta   90.00
_cell.angle_gamma   90.00
#
_symmetry.space_group_name_H-M   'P 1'
#
loop_
_entity.id
_entity.type
_entity.pdbx_description
1 polymer ?
#
loop_
_entity_poly.entity_id
_entity_poly.type
_entity_poly.pdbx_seq_one_letter_code
_entity_poly.pdbx_strand_id
1 'polypeptide(L)'
;MAKGRRLWKTKHLTLRPPCHGGGDADGGHPDWVLLDVQAYIADRQNATTATTKLSNDHQIQVTIFAAPPPLVSYICAWSPTTDPADLFDTEPTVEPSTPTSSSSASTSRSTMSTTSGPSLTLIPNQDPYLHEPNCITLIPRSSHDFYISTLDTDLRSGIGRYNLCLFDSTNNKWSRDPLSLDQLRNPPDKNEVLHITEKVITLKHPHLVAFVDLWRGIIICDILDSKIAASYVPIPKEIINLNRTRGALITRDIAVVRDRLTMARLGIVFDPDINGWDWELSTWSRPVGSCLDDDDEDWREDFMVESCDILVDDNTCLNGNLKRPGKFPMPYPRKQQAVNEPFLPDAGRGLETEDRDTMDWE
;
A
#
# COMPACT_ATOMS: atom_id res chain seq x y z
N MET A 1 5.26 -45.58 -19.19
CA MET A 1 4.43 -44.51 -19.77
C MET A 1 3.21 -44.30 -18.89
N ALA A 2 3.17 -43.20 -18.15
CA ALA A 2 1.94 -42.71 -17.52
C ALA A 2 2.04 -41.18 -17.51
N LYS A 3 1.53 -40.53 -18.57
CA LYS A 3 1.29 -39.09 -18.58
C LYS A 3 0.12 -38.84 -17.63
N GLY A 4 0.45 -38.48 -16.39
CA GLY A 4 -0.53 -37.93 -15.45
C GLY A 4 -1.15 -36.69 -16.06
N ARG A 5 -2.46 -36.73 -16.31
CA ARG A 5 -3.22 -35.58 -16.81
C ARG A 5 -3.24 -34.52 -15.71
N ARG A 6 -2.53 -33.40 -15.88
CA ARG A 6 -2.76 -32.18 -15.08
C ARG A 6 -4.14 -31.64 -15.46
N LEU A 7 -5.14 -31.93 -14.63
CA LEU A 7 -6.55 -31.65 -14.90
C LEU A 7 -7.00 -30.23 -14.52
N TRP A 8 -6.05 -29.33 -14.26
CA TRP A 8 -6.34 -27.94 -13.96
C TRP A 8 -5.34 -27.09 -14.75
N LYS A 9 -5.76 -26.57 -15.92
CA LYS A 9 -5.10 -25.36 -16.43
C LYS A 9 -5.37 -24.28 -15.39
N THR A 10 -4.31 -23.77 -14.76
CA THR A 10 -4.40 -22.66 -13.81
C THR A 10 -5.18 -21.52 -14.46
N LYS A 11 -6.15 -20.92 -13.75
CA LYS A 11 -7.01 -19.82 -14.27
C LYS A 11 -6.20 -18.72 -14.94
N HIS A 12 -4.98 -18.52 -14.45
CA HIS A 12 -3.99 -17.56 -14.90
C HIS A 12 -3.52 -17.74 -16.36
N LEU A 13 -3.51 -18.97 -16.89
CA LEU A 13 -3.18 -19.22 -18.30
C LEU A 13 -4.34 -18.88 -19.26
N THR A 14 -5.46 -18.38 -18.73
CA THR A 14 -6.63 -17.98 -19.53
C THR A 14 -6.76 -16.47 -19.69
N LEU A 15 -6.08 -15.66 -18.86
CA LEU A 15 -6.08 -14.22 -19.01
C LEU A 15 -5.27 -13.84 -20.25
N ARG A 16 -5.86 -13.00 -21.10
CA ARG A 16 -5.19 -12.49 -22.29
C ARG A 16 -4.68 -11.08 -22.00
N PRO A 17 -3.41 -10.78 -22.31
CA PRO A 17 -2.90 -9.44 -22.17
C PRO A 17 -3.69 -8.49 -23.08
N PRO A 18 -3.77 -7.20 -22.72
CA PRO A 18 -4.43 -6.20 -23.54
C PRO A 18 -3.88 -6.12 -24.98
N CYS A 19 -4.72 -5.73 -25.92
CA CYS A 19 -4.35 -5.69 -27.35
C CYS A 19 -3.49 -4.47 -27.74
N HIS A 20 -3.41 -3.45 -26.89
CA HIS A 20 -2.56 -2.27 -27.08
C HIS A 20 -1.10 -2.55 -26.66
N GLY A 21 -0.17 -1.65 -27.01
CA GLY A 21 1.24 -1.73 -26.59
C GLY A 21 2.20 -2.52 -27.51
N GLY A 22 1.75 -3.00 -28.67
CA GLY A 22 2.59 -3.76 -29.62
C GLY A 22 3.26 -2.95 -30.74
N GLY A 23 3.10 -1.63 -30.76
CA GLY A 23 3.73 -0.78 -31.77
C GLY A 23 4.99 -0.12 -31.20
N ASP A 24 6.04 -0.06 -32.01
CA ASP A 24 7.16 0.88 -31.83
C ASP A 24 6.60 2.30 -31.93
N ALA A 25 5.95 2.76 -30.87
CA ALA A 25 5.52 4.14 -30.78
C ALA A 25 6.79 4.95 -30.53
N ASP A 26 7.27 5.60 -31.59
CA ASP A 26 8.29 6.65 -31.68
C ASP A 26 7.89 7.92 -30.86
N GLY A 27 7.14 7.74 -29.78
CA GLY A 27 6.67 8.76 -28.87
C GLY A 27 7.34 8.55 -27.52
N GLY A 28 7.96 9.60 -26.98
CA GLY A 28 8.71 9.58 -25.73
C GLY A 28 7.97 8.86 -24.60
N HIS A 29 8.74 8.20 -23.74
CA HIS A 29 8.22 7.50 -22.57
C HIS A 29 7.38 8.46 -21.71
N PRO A 30 6.14 8.10 -21.35
CA PRO A 30 5.32 8.96 -20.50
C PRO A 30 5.95 9.07 -19.10
N ASP A 31 5.87 10.26 -18.49
CA ASP A 31 6.42 10.53 -17.16
C ASP A 31 5.78 9.65 -16.06
N TRP A 32 4.57 9.13 -16.32
CA TRP A 32 3.88 8.19 -15.46
C TRP A 32 2.99 7.25 -16.29
N VAL A 33 2.72 6.07 -15.74
CA VAL A 33 1.83 5.07 -16.34
C VAL A 33 0.85 4.54 -15.32
N LEU A 34 -0.34 4.15 -15.77
CA LEU A 34 -1.25 3.31 -14.99
C LEU A 34 -0.82 1.85 -15.20
N LEU A 35 -0.39 1.15 -14.15
CA LEU A 35 0.17 -0.21 -14.27
C LEU A 35 -0.79 -1.26 -13.69
N ASP A 36 -1.02 -2.33 -14.45
CA ASP A 36 -1.67 -3.54 -13.95
C ASP A 36 -0.75 -4.24 -12.96
N VAL A 37 -1.29 -4.56 -11.79
CA VAL A 37 -0.56 -5.16 -10.67
C VAL A 37 -0.40 -6.67 -10.84
N GLN A 38 -1.15 -7.26 -11.77
CA GLN A 38 -1.02 -8.66 -12.17
C GLN A 38 -0.26 -8.75 -13.49
N ALA A 39 0.77 -9.59 -13.52
CA ALA A 39 1.48 -9.90 -14.76
C ALA A 39 0.76 -11.00 -15.53
N TYR A 40 0.68 -10.86 -16.84
CA TYR A 40 0.09 -11.85 -17.74
C TYR A 40 1.12 -12.92 -18.11
N ILE A 41 0.71 -14.20 -18.13
CA ILE A 41 1.58 -15.27 -18.63
C ILE A 41 1.41 -15.38 -20.15
N ALA A 42 2.29 -14.73 -20.92
CA ALA A 42 2.19 -14.67 -22.37
C ALA A 42 3.55 -14.44 -23.05
N ASP A 43 3.79 -15.12 -24.16
CA ASP A 43 4.98 -14.92 -25.00
C ASP A 43 4.84 -13.63 -25.83
N ARG A 44 5.15 -12.50 -25.19
CA ARG A 44 5.24 -11.20 -25.83
C ARG A 44 6.56 -10.53 -25.47
N GLN A 45 7.16 -9.88 -26.46
CA GLN A 45 8.48 -9.27 -26.35
C GLN A 45 8.49 -7.89 -27.00
N ASN A 46 9.37 -7.02 -26.50
CA ASN A 46 9.67 -5.70 -27.06
C ASN A 46 11.07 -5.24 -26.58
N ALA A 47 11.43 -3.98 -26.82
CA ALA A 47 12.72 -3.43 -26.40
C ALA A 47 12.97 -3.42 -24.88
N THR A 48 11.94 -3.63 -24.05
CA THR A 48 12.04 -3.74 -22.59
C THR A 48 12.17 -5.18 -22.11
N THR A 49 12.21 -6.18 -22.99
CA THR A 49 12.29 -7.58 -22.57
C THR A 49 13.60 -7.88 -21.85
N ALA A 50 13.49 -8.33 -20.60
CA ALA A 50 14.61 -8.81 -19.81
C ALA A 50 14.50 -10.32 -19.59
N THR A 51 15.62 -11.02 -19.52
CA THR A 51 15.64 -12.45 -19.24
C THR A 51 16.68 -12.81 -18.19
N THR A 52 16.43 -13.88 -17.43
CA THR A 52 17.41 -14.45 -16.50
C THR A 52 17.21 -15.96 -16.37
N LYS A 53 18.28 -16.66 -15.95
CA LYS A 53 18.24 -18.09 -15.66
C LYS A 53 17.97 -18.31 -14.18
N LEU A 54 17.05 -19.21 -13.89
CA LEU A 54 16.72 -19.69 -12.57
C LEU A 54 17.69 -20.81 -12.16
N SER A 55 17.69 -21.16 -10.87
CA SER A 55 18.55 -22.22 -10.31
C SER A 55 18.26 -23.63 -10.87
N ASN A 56 17.11 -23.83 -11.49
CA ASN A 56 16.69 -25.08 -12.14
C ASN A 56 16.99 -25.10 -13.65
N ASP A 57 17.89 -24.23 -14.12
CA ASP A 57 18.27 -24.03 -15.52
C ASP A 57 17.15 -23.55 -16.47
N HIS A 58 15.93 -23.34 -15.96
CA HIS A 58 14.89 -22.69 -16.72
C HIS A 58 15.13 -21.19 -16.83
N GLN A 59 14.72 -20.61 -17.95
CA GLN A 59 14.79 -19.18 -18.19
C GLN A 59 13.43 -18.55 -17.93
N ILE A 60 13.44 -17.39 -17.28
CA ILE A 60 12.29 -16.50 -17.18
C ILE A 60 12.53 -15.27 -18.04
N GLN A 61 11.45 -14.82 -18.68
CA GLN A 61 11.39 -13.63 -19.51
C GLN A 61 10.32 -12.71 -18.94
N VAL A 62 10.65 -11.43 -18.75
CA VAL A 62 9.71 -10.41 -18.29
C VAL A 62 9.77 -9.23 -19.24
N THR A 63 8.60 -8.72 -19.64
CA THR A 63 8.47 -7.61 -20.60
C THR A 63 7.46 -6.60 -20.09
N ILE A 64 7.79 -5.31 -20.16
CA ILE A 64 6.90 -4.22 -19.78
C ILE A 64 6.27 -3.63 -21.05
N PHE A 65 4.94 -3.49 -21.04
CA PHE A 65 4.19 -2.83 -22.09
C PHE A 65 3.63 -1.52 -21.57
N ALA A 66 4.40 -0.45 -21.76
CA ALA A 66 3.98 0.90 -21.40
C ALA A 66 2.91 1.40 -22.37
N ALA A 67 1.88 2.03 -21.83
CA ALA A 67 0.79 2.64 -22.56
C ALA A 67 0.46 4.01 -21.93
N PRO A 68 0.17 5.04 -22.74
CA PRO A 68 -0.21 6.34 -22.22
C PRO A 68 -1.57 6.25 -21.49
N PRO A 69 -1.71 6.86 -20.31
CA PRO A 69 -3.00 6.97 -19.63
C PRO A 69 -4.09 7.56 -20.54
N PRO A 70 -5.34 7.08 -20.49
CA PRO A 70 -5.91 6.19 -19.48
C PRO A 70 -5.72 4.68 -19.77
N LEU A 71 -4.94 4.31 -20.80
CA LEU A 71 -4.66 2.91 -21.06
C LEU A 71 -3.80 2.31 -19.94
N VAL A 72 -4.15 1.10 -19.54
CA VAL A 72 -3.41 0.34 -18.51
C VAL A 72 -2.18 -0.28 -19.16
N SER A 73 -1.00 0.11 -18.71
CA SER A 73 0.27 -0.58 -18.94
C SER A 73 0.27 -1.92 -18.22
N TYR A 74 0.97 -2.91 -18.74
CA TYR A 74 0.94 -4.25 -18.18
C TYR A 74 2.29 -4.97 -18.34
N ILE A 75 2.48 -6.04 -17.58
CA ILE A 75 3.69 -6.87 -17.64
C ILE A 75 3.33 -8.24 -18.20
N CYS A 76 4.20 -8.79 -19.04
CA CYS A 76 4.13 -10.18 -19.46
C CYS A 76 5.31 -10.97 -18.89
N ALA A 77 5.02 -12.13 -18.31
CA ALA A 77 6.00 -13.12 -17.89
C ALA A 77 5.89 -14.36 -18.78
N TRP A 78 7.03 -14.94 -19.13
CA TRP A 78 7.09 -16.13 -19.98
C TRP A 78 8.31 -17.00 -19.64
N SER A 79 8.26 -18.27 -20.03
CA SER A 79 9.46 -19.12 -20.06
C SER A 79 9.68 -19.67 -21.47
N PRO A 80 10.83 -19.38 -22.09
CA PRO A 80 11.17 -19.96 -23.39
C PRO A 80 11.65 -21.42 -23.27
N THR A 81 11.96 -21.90 -22.06
CA THR A 81 12.61 -23.20 -21.84
C THR A 81 11.70 -24.28 -21.25
N THR A 82 10.50 -23.93 -20.78
CA THR A 82 9.55 -24.87 -20.19
C THR A 82 8.12 -24.39 -20.38
N ASP A 83 7.14 -25.29 -20.22
CA ASP A 83 5.73 -24.90 -20.21
C ASP A 83 5.51 -23.92 -19.03
N PRO A 84 4.95 -22.72 -19.26
CA PRO A 84 4.64 -21.79 -18.18
C PRO A 84 3.78 -22.41 -17.07
N ALA A 85 2.94 -23.40 -17.37
CA ALA A 85 2.15 -24.12 -16.38
C ALA A 85 2.99 -24.98 -15.41
N ASP A 86 4.22 -25.31 -15.80
CA ASP A 86 5.18 -26.04 -14.98
C ASP A 86 6.10 -25.11 -14.18
N LEU A 87 6.22 -23.83 -14.60
CA LEU A 87 7.08 -22.84 -13.94
C LEU A 87 6.33 -21.89 -13.01
N PHE A 88 5.15 -21.44 -13.42
CA PHE A 88 4.36 -20.46 -12.67
C PHE A 88 3.19 -21.16 -11.97
N ASP A 89 3.31 -21.32 -10.65
CA ASP A 89 2.22 -21.83 -9.82
C ASP A 89 1.04 -20.82 -9.77
N THR A 90 1.35 -19.52 -9.77
CA THR A 90 0.38 -18.40 -9.79
C THR A 90 0.82 -17.28 -10.74
N GLU A 91 -0.08 -16.35 -11.04
CA GLU A 91 0.30 -15.10 -11.73
C GLU A 91 1.41 -14.37 -10.95
N PRO A 92 2.49 -13.96 -11.62
CA PRO A 92 3.46 -13.07 -11.00
C PRO A 92 2.78 -11.75 -10.65
N THR A 93 3.07 -11.25 -9.46
CA THR A 93 2.57 -9.95 -9.01
C THR A 93 3.65 -8.90 -9.20
N VAL A 94 3.20 -7.69 -9.52
CA VAL A 94 4.06 -6.53 -9.66
C VAL A 94 3.97 -5.73 -8.38
N GLU A 95 5.10 -5.58 -7.71
CA GLU A 95 5.18 -4.71 -6.53
C GLU A 95 5.85 -3.40 -6.94
N PRO A 96 5.09 -2.29 -7.05
CA PRO A 96 5.67 -0.98 -7.23
C PRO A 96 6.41 -0.55 -5.94
N SER A 97 7.48 0.23 -6.07
CA SER A 97 8.24 0.77 -4.93
C SER A 97 7.46 1.77 -4.07
N THR A 98 6.18 2.03 -4.39
CA THR A 98 5.10 2.53 -3.53
C THR A 98 3.76 1.98 -4.10
N PRO A 99 2.78 1.51 -3.30
CA PRO A 99 2.39 0.10 -3.23
C PRO A 99 1.16 -0.31 -4.06
N THR A 100 1.01 -1.63 -4.26
CA THR A 100 -0.27 -2.33 -4.16
C THR A 100 -0.07 -3.68 -3.47
N SER A 101 -0.94 -4.00 -2.51
CA SER A 101 -0.87 -5.23 -1.72
C SER A 101 -1.25 -6.47 -2.55
N SER A 102 -0.41 -7.50 -2.55
CA SER A 102 -0.80 -8.85 -2.95
C SER A 102 -0.19 -9.87 -2.00
N SER A 103 -1.03 -10.66 -1.34
CA SER A 103 -0.57 -11.80 -0.53
C SER A 103 -0.02 -12.90 -1.45
N SER A 104 1.29 -13.17 -1.41
CA SER A 104 1.85 -14.43 -1.93
C SER A 104 2.76 -15.08 -0.89
N ALA A 105 2.61 -16.40 -0.76
CA ALA A 105 3.50 -17.25 0.05
C ALA A 105 4.59 -17.82 -0.86
N SER A 106 5.83 -17.84 -0.35
CA SER A 106 7.05 -18.38 -0.96
C SER A 106 7.24 -18.04 -2.44
N THR A 107 7.82 -16.87 -2.73
CA THR A 107 8.10 -16.46 -4.10
C THR A 107 9.55 -15.99 -4.23
N SER A 108 10.24 -16.43 -5.28
CA SER A 108 11.53 -15.87 -5.68
C SER A 108 11.30 -14.46 -6.25
N ARG A 109 11.96 -13.45 -5.69
CA ARG A 109 11.80 -12.04 -6.10
C ARG A 109 12.86 -11.67 -7.14
N SER A 110 12.46 -10.98 -8.20
CA SER A 110 13.37 -10.45 -9.22
C SER A 110 13.12 -8.96 -9.42
N THR A 111 14.20 -8.18 -9.47
CA THR A 111 14.14 -6.74 -9.76
C THR A 111 14.44 -6.51 -11.23
N MET A 112 13.65 -5.67 -11.89
CA MET A 112 13.85 -5.29 -13.28
C MET A 112 14.36 -3.84 -13.37
N SER A 113 15.44 -3.62 -14.12
CA SER A 113 15.98 -2.28 -14.40
C SER A 113 16.03 -2.03 -15.90
N THR A 114 15.84 -0.77 -16.31
CA THR A 114 15.90 -0.32 -17.72
C THR A 114 16.98 0.73 -17.98
N THR A 115 17.74 1.16 -16.96
CA THR A 115 18.67 2.30 -17.03
C THR A 115 19.84 2.12 -18.01
N SER A 116 20.20 0.88 -18.35
CA SER A 116 21.24 0.55 -19.33
C SER A 116 20.81 -0.58 -20.27
N GLY A 117 19.51 -0.66 -20.52
CA GLY A 117 18.85 -1.81 -21.15
C GLY A 117 18.14 -2.69 -20.11
N PRO A 118 17.14 -3.47 -20.55
CA PRO A 118 16.31 -4.29 -19.67
C PRO A 118 17.11 -5.45 -19.04
N SER A 119 17.15 -5.53 -17.71
CA SER A 119 17.82 -6.61 -16.98
C SER A 119 16.95 -7.17 -15.85
N LEU A 120 17.16 -8.44 -15.50
CA LEU A 120 16.54 -9.10 -14.34
C LEU A 120 17.61 -9.56 -13.36
N THR A 121 17.51 -9.09 -12.12
CA THR A 121 18.39 -9.49 -11.03
C THR A 121 17.60 -10.33 -10.04
N LEU A 122 18.02 -11.58 -9.84
CA LEU A 122 17.45 -12.46 -8.82
C LEU A 122 17.87 -11.96 -7.44
N ILE A 123 16.90 -11.70 -6.57
CA ILE A 123 17.15 -11.29 -5.21
C ILE A 123 17.26 -12.55 -4.33
N PRO A 124 18.36 -12.74 -3.58
CA PRO A 124 18.47 -13.88 -2.69
C PRO A 124 17.38 -13.84 -1.63
N ASN A 125 16.82 -15.00 -1.31
CA ASN A 125 15.88 -15.11 -0.21
C ASN A 125 16.53 -14.61 1.08
N GLN A 126 15.79 -13.82 1.85
CA GLN A 126 16.21 -13.44 3.19
C GLN A 126 16.02 -14.64 4.14
N ASP A 127 17.04 -14.90 4.97
CA ASP A 127 16.96 -15.83 6.09
C ASP A 127 16.99 -15.04 7.41
N PRO A 128 15.98 -15.13 8.29
CA PRO A 128 14.70 -15.83 8.09
C PRO A 128 13.80 -15.10 7.09
N TYR A 129 12.80 -15.82 6.59
CA TYR A 129 11.83 -15.32 5.61
C TYR A 129 11.11 -14.06 6.13
N LEU A 130 10.95 -13.07 5.26
CA LEU A 130 10.20 -11.85 5.56
C LEU A 130 8.73 -12.18 5.87
N HIS A 131 8.25 -11.78 7.05
CA HIS A 131 6.85 -11.97 7.43
C HIS A 131 5.93 -11.02 6.65
N GLU A 132 6.44 -9.86 6.23
CA GLU A 132 5.68 -8.82 5.52
C GLU A 132 6.31 -8.49 4.16
N PRO A 133 6.30 -9.41 3.18
CA PRO A 133 7.02 -9.23 1.91
C PRO A 133 6.44 -8.15 1.00
N ASN A 134 5.28 -7.57 1.34
CA ASN A 134 4.48 -6.73 0.44
C ASN A 134 4.68 -5.22 0.67
N CYS A 135 5.55 -4.83 1.61
CA CYS A 135 5.80 -3.45 1.99
C CYS A 135 7.28 -3.13 1.78
N ILE A 136 7.68 -3.09 0.51
CA ILE A 136 9.07 -2.92 0.10
C ILE A 136 9.25 -1.56 -0.60
N THR A 137 10.40 -0.93 -0.37
CA THR A 137 10.87 0.20 -1.17
C THR A 137 12.16 -0.16 -1.91
N LEU A 138 12.31 0.39 -3.12
CA LEU A 138 13.52 0.31 -3.94
C LEU A 138 14.15 1.70 -3.99
N ILE A 139 15.38 1.82 -3.50
CA ILE A 139 16.09 3.11 -3.43
C ILE A 139 17.31 3.04 -4.34
N PRO A 140 17.43 3.93 -5.34
CA PRO A 140 18.61 3.97 -6.20
C PRO A 140 19.84 4.40 -5.39
N ARG A 141 20.97 3.73 -5.62
CA ARG A 141 22.28 4.06 -5.03
C ARG A 141 23.24 4.62 -6.08
N SER A 142 23.27 3.99 -7.26
CA SER A 142 24.09 4.37 -8.41
C SER A 142 23.31 4.09 -9.70
N SER A 143 23.95 4.19 -10.88
CA SER A 143 23.30 3.86 -12.16
C SER A 143 22.85 2.40 -12.28
N HIS A 144 23.46 1.50 -11.50
CA HIS A 144 23.20 0.05 -11.54
C HIS A 144 22.91 -0.56 -10.17
N ASP A 145 23.24 0.15 -9.08
CA ASP A 145 23.06 -0.34 -7.73
C ASP A 145 21.82 0.24 -7.07
N PHE A 146 21.20 -0.56 -6.22
CA PHE A 146 19.99 -0.22 -5.50
C PHE A 146 19.99 -0.87 -4.12
N TYR A 147 19.22 -0.25 -3.24
CA TYR A 147 18.81 -0.81 -1.97
C TYR A 147 17.38 -1.29 -2.06
N ILE A 148 17.09 -2.42 -1.42
CA ILE A 148 15.71 -2.83 -1.12
C ILE A 148 15.54 -2.77 0.39
N SER A 149 14.50 -2.09 0.88
CA SER A 149 14.23 -2.02 2.31
C SER A 149 12.78 -2.38 2.64
N THR A 150 12.60 -3.04 3.78
CA THR A 150 11.30 -3.41 4.35
C THR A 150 11.39 -3.39 5.87
N LEU A 151 10.27 -3.14 6.52
CA LEU A 151 10.15 -3.21 7.97
C LEU A 151 9.41 -4.50 8.34
N ASP A 152 10.13 -5.45 8.93
CA ASP A 152 9.58 -6.75 9.30
C ASP A 152 9.15 -6.75 10.77
N THR A 153 7.92 -7.16 11.05
CA THR A 153 7.41 -7.22 12.42
C THR A 153 7.95 -8.43 13.17
N ASP A 154 8.69 -8.20 14.27
CA ASP A 154 9.23 -9.27 15.12
C ASP A 154 8.27 -9.62 16.26
N LEU A 155 7.21 -10.32 15.90
CA LEU A 155 6.20 -10.78 16.87
C LEU A 155 6.78 -11.72 17.95
N ARG A 156 7.93 -12.35 17.71
CA ARG A 156 8.57 -13.25 18.69
C ARG A 156 9.21 -12.47 19.82
N SER A 157 9.81 -11.33 19.50
CA SER A 157 10.45 -10.47 20.48
C SER A 157 9.45 -9.57 21.22
N GLY A 158 8.23 -9.42 20.71
CA GLY A 158 7.11 -8.74 21.39
C GLY A 158 6.53 -7.57 20.58
N ILE A 159 5.44 -7.00 21.08
CA ILE A 159 4.75 -5.86 20.43
C ILE A 159 5.69 -4.66 20.32
N GLY A 160 5.66 -3.98 19.16
CA GLY A 160 6.46 -2.79 18.90
C GLY A 160 7.93 -3.09 18.57
N ARG A 161 8.31 -4.35 18.37
CA ARG A 161 9.64 -4.73 17.89
C ARG A 161 9.61 -5.06 16.41
N TYR A 162 10.56 -4.48 15.69
CA TYR A 162 10.69 -4.60 14.25
C TYR A 162 12.15 -4.88 13.87
N ASN A 163 12.35 -5.44 12.69
CA ASN A 163 13.63 -5.54 12.04
C ASN A 163 13.60 -4.74 10.75
N LEU A 164 14.38 -3.67 10.68
CA LEU A 164 14.64 -2.99 9.43
C LEU A 164 15.56 -3.88 8.60
N CYS A 165 15.01 -4.42 7.51
CA CYS A 165 15.72 -5.31 6.62
C CYS A 165 16.18 -4.50 5.41
N LEU A 166 17.47 -4.60 5.07
CA LEU A 166 18.09 -3.88 3.98
C LEU A 166 18.87 -4.85 3.10
N PHE A 167 18.57 -4.88 1.81
CA PHE A 167 19.37 -5.55 0.80
C PHE A 167 20.24 -4.54 0.09
N ASP A 168 21.52 -4.82 -0.02
CA ASP A 168 22.47 -4.04 -0.81
C ASP A 168 22.86 -4.82 -2.07
N SER A 169 22.51 -4.28 -3.25
CA SER A 169 22.80 -4.94 -4.53
C SER A 169 24.30 -5.08 -4.81
N THR A 170 25.16 -4.24 -4.21
CA THR A 170 26.60 -4.25 -4.48
C THR A 170 27.28 -5.50 -3.94
N ASN A 171 26.83 -5.98 -2.77
CA ASN A 171 27.38 -7.14 -2.08
C ASN A 171 26.41 -8.33 -2.09
N ASN A 172 25.21 -8.16 -2.66
CA ASN A 172 24.14 -9.15 -2.70
C ASN A 172 23.80 -9.71 -1.32
N LYS A 173 23.78 -8.85 -0.30
CA LYS A 173 23.61 -9.26 1.10
C LYS A 173 22.47 -8.52 1.76
N TRP A 174 21.71 -9.26 2.56
CA TRP A 174 20.75 -8.72 3.51
C TRP A 174 21.43 -8.37 4.83
N SER A 175 21.16 -7.17 5.35
CA SER A 175 21.38 -6.77 6.74
C SER A 175 20.05 -6.62 7.47
N ARG A 176 20.11 -6.72 8.80
CA ARG A 176 18.98 -6.58 9.69
C ARG A 176 19.39 -5.72 10.86
N ASP A 177 18.68 -4.63 11.05
CA ASP A 177 18.86 -3.74 12.18
C ASP A 177 17.59 -3.73 13.04
N PRO A 178 17.70 -4.09 14.34
CA PRO A 178 16.55 -4.08 15.21
C PRO A 178 16.08 -2.65 15.44
N LEU A 179 14.77 -2.45 15.38
CA LEU A 179 14.09 -1.18 15.61
C LEU A 179 12.98 -1.40 16.65
N SER A 180 12.92 -0.53 17.65
CA SER A 180 11.93 -0.61 18.72
C SER A 180 11.09 0.65 18.75
N LEU A 181 9.77 0.49 18.76
CA LEU A 181 8.80 1.59 18.69
C LEU A 181 8.95 2.58 19.85
N ASP A 182 9.31 2.08 21.03
CA ASP A 182 9.55 2.86 22.26
C ASP A 182 10.89 3.61 22.27
N GLN A 183 11.80 3.30 21.34
CA GLN A 183 13.09 3.97 21.19
C GLN A 183 13.08 5.03 20.09
N LEU A 184 11.98 5.14 19.34
CA LEU A 184 11.82 6.16 18.31
C LEU A 184 11.71 7.55 18.94
N ARG A 185 12.06 8.58 18.17
CA ARG A 185 11.66 9.94 18.50
C ARG A 185 10.13 10.05 18.43
N ASN A 186 9.51 10.67 19.43
CA ASN A 186 8.05 10.77 19.61
C ASN A 186 7.34 9.40 19.68
N PRO A 187 7.78 8.50 20.59
CA PRO A 187 7.26 7.14 20.61
C PRO A 187 5.76 7.15 20.97
N PRO A 188 4.93 6.31 20.32
CA PRO A 188 3.55 6.11 20.72
C PRO A 188 3.49 5.32 22.04
N ASP A 189 2.30 5.26 22.68
CA ASP A 189 2.11 4.35 23.79
C ASP A 189 2.23 2.89 23.31
N LYS A 190 3.31 2.23 23.75
CA LYS A 190 3.64 0.84 23.41
C LYS A 190 2.56 -0.18 23.79
N ASN A 191 1.66 0.16 24.72
CA ASN A 191 0.57 -0.71 25.14
C ASN A 191 -0.69 -0.53 24.29
N GLU A 192 -0.78 0.55 23.52
CA GLU A 192 -1.97 0.89 22.74
C GLU A 192 -1.73 0.74 21.23
N VAL A 193 -0.50 0.95 20.76
CA VAL A 193 -0.18 1.04 19.33
C VAL A 193 0.59 -0.20 18.85
N LEU A 194 -0.10 -1.03 18.06
CA LEU A 194 0.51 -2.04 17.20
C LEU A 194 0.63 -1.48 15.77
N HIS A 195 1.82 -0.99 15.40
CA HIS A 195 2.05 -0.50 14.04
C HIS A 195 2.17 -1.68 13.05
N ILE A 196 1.36 -1.65 11.99
CA ILE A 196 1.37 -2.61 10.89
C ILE A 196 1.59 -1.86 9.59
N THR A 197 2.73 -2.09 8.94
CA THR A 197 3.03 -1.44 7.66
C THR A 197 2.06 -1.93 6.59
N GLU A 198 1.31 -1.01 5.98
CA GLU A 198 0.47 -1.27 4.79
C GLU A 198 0.99 -0.53 3.55
N LYS A 199 1.77 0.54 3.74
CA LYS A 199 2.34 1.35 2.65
C LYS A 199 3.76 1.80 3.00
N VAL A 200 4.61 1.88 1.99
CA VAL A 200 5.96 2.46 2.12
C VAL A 200 6.09 3.63 1.15
N ILE A 201 6.75 4.71 1.58
CA ILE A 201 7.01 5.89 0.75
C ILE A 201 8.48 6.29 0.91
N THR A 202 9.19 6.49 -0.19
CA THR A 202 10.50 7.14 -0.19
C THR A 202 10.33 8.65 -0.13
N LEU A 203 11.02 9.30 0.80
CA LEU A 203 10.98 10.76 0.97
C LEU A 203 12.10 11.45 0.15
N LYS A 204 12.04 12.77 0.01
CA LYS A 204 12.98 13.53 -0.84
C LYS A 204 14.45 13.46 -0.39
N HIS A 205 14.71 13.10 0.86
CA HIS A 205 16.07 12.90 1.36
C HIS A 205 16.56 11.51 0.93
N PRO A 206 17.80 11.40 0.41
CA PRO A 206 18.36 10.11 0.04
C PRO A 206 18.30 9.19 1.26
N HIS A 207 17.76 7.98 1.07
CA HIS A 207 17.64 6.93 2.10
C HIS A 207 16.56 7.12 3.17
N LEU A 208 15.79 8.20 3.14
CA LEU A 208 14.72 8.39 4.11
C LEU A 208 13.43 7.70 3.65
N VAL A 209 12.89 6.83 4.50
CA VAL A 209 11.74 5.97 4.20
C VAL A 209 10.68 6.12 5.27
N ALA A 210 9.44 6.24 4.83
CA ALA A 210 8.24 6.23 5.66
C ALA A 210 7.53 4.88 5.54
N PHE A 211 7.53 4.09 6.60
CA PHE A 211 6.71 2.89 6.77
C PHE A 211 5.38 3.30 7.41
N VAL A 212 4.30 3.14 6.67
CA VAL A 212 2.99 3.73 6.98
C VAL A 212 2.00 2.66 7.42
N ASP A 213 1.51 2.80 8.64
CA ASP A 213 0.26 2.22 9.12
C ASP A 213 -0.83 3.30 8.94
N LEU A 214 -1.69 3.12 7.94
CA LEU A 214 -2.75 4.06 7.56
C LEU A 214 -3.88 4.19 8.60
N TRP A 215 -3.87 3.40 9.67
CA TRP A 215 -4.80 3.50 10.79
C TRP A 215 -4.20 4.23 12.00
N ARG A 216 -2.87 4.20 12.18
CA ARG A 216 -2.21 4.62 13.42
C ARG A 216 -1.17 5.70 13.25
N GLY A 217 -0.22 5.50 12.32
CA GLY A 217 0.94 6.36 12.24
C GLY A 217 2.04 5.82 11.33
N ILE A 218 3.11 6.59 11.26
CA ILE A 218 4.19 6.42 10.29
C ILE A 218 5.50 6.29 11.06
N ILE A 219 6.26 5.25 10.78
CA ILE A 219 7.66 5.13 11.21
C ILE A 219 8.51 5.70 10.08
N ILE A 220 9.23 6.78 10.35
CA ILE A 220 10.15 7.41 9.39
C ILE A 220 11.56 7.18 9.87
N CYS A 221 12.42 6.58 9.04
CA CYS A 221 13.83 6.41 9.37
C CYS A 221 14.72 6.49 8.14
N ASP A 222 15.99 6.83 8.38
CA ASP A 222 17.05 6.63 7.40
C ASP A 222 17.40 5.14 7.35
N ILE A 223 17.32 4.52 6.18
CA ILE A 223 17.59 3.09 6.03
C ILE A 223 19.07 2.72 6.21
N LEU A 224 19.99 3.70 6.14
CA LEU A 224 21.41 3.53 6.38
C LEU A 224 21.82 3.90 7.82
N ASP A 225 21.01 4.70 8.52
CA ASP A 225 21.25 5.11 9.92
C ASP A 225 19.96 5.13 10.75
N SER A 226 19.37 3.95 10.93
CA SER A 226 18.08 3.78 11.60
C SER A 226 18.11 4.06 13.11
N LYS A 227 19.29 4.08 13.74
CA LYS A 227 19.42 4.24 15.20
C LYS A 227 19.41 5.70 15.64
N ILE A 228 19.79 6.61 14.75
CA ILE A 228 19.92 8.04 15.08
C ILE A 228 18.74 8.84 14.52
N ALA A 229 18.18 8.43 13.38
CA ALA A 229 17.23 9.24 12.61
C ALA A 229 15.79 8.70 12.57
N ALA A 230 15.42 7.75 13.44
CA ALA A 230 14.08 7.16 13.41
C ALA A 230 13.07 7.89 14.29
N SER A 231 11.90 8.21 13.72
CA SER A 231 10.82 8.95 14.36
C SER A 231 9.47 8.27 14.10
N TYR A 232 8.53 8.49 15.02
CA TYR A 232 7.14 8.10 14.85
C TYR A 232 6.26 9.34 14.66
N VAL A 233 5.40 9.31 13.66
CA VAL A 233 4.44 10.37 13.36
C VAL A 233 3.04 9.76 13.45
N PRO A 234 2.23 10.09 14.48
CA PRO A 234 0.85 9.62 14.54
C PRO A 234 0.05 10.23 13.38
N ILE A 235 -0.93 9.48 12.89
CA ILE A 235 -1.96 9.98 11.97
C ILE A 235 -2.85 11.01 12.70
N PRO A 236 -3.53 11.94 12.00
CA PRO A 236 -4.40 12.91 12.65
C PRO A 236 -5.38 12.26 13.62
N LYS A 237 -5.54 12.86 14.81
CA LYS A 237 -6.30 12.29 15.93
C LYS A 237 -7.77 12.06 15.58
N GLU A 238 -8.28 12.83 14.63
CA GLU A 238 -9.64 12.80 14.12
C GLU A 238 -9.92 11.54 13.30
N ILE A 239 -8.88 10.94 12.70
CA ILE A 239 -9.01 9.79 11.80
C ILE A 239 -8.21 8.57 12.25
N ILE A 240 -7.49 8.63 13.37
CA ILE A 240 -6.80 7.47 13.95
C ILE A 240 -7.81 6.38 14.33
N ASN A 241 -7.46 5.10 14.13
CA ASN A 241 -8.33 3.98 14.52
C ASN A 241 -7.51 2.78 14.99
N LEU A 242 -7.31 2.67 16.30
CA LEU A 242 -6.51 1.61 16.91
C LEU A 242 -7.16 0.21 16.80
N ASN A 243 -8.48 0.15 16.62
CA ASN A 243 -9.27 -1.09 16.57
C ASN A 243 -9.19 -1.81 15.20
N ARG A 244 -8.64 -1.17 14.17
CA ARG A 244 -8.53 -1.72 12.82
C ARG A 244 -7.16 -2.31 12.57
N THR A 245 -7.08 -3.55 12.08
CA THR A 245 -5.79 -4.23 11.86
C THR A 245 -5.20 -3.96 10.48
N ARG A 246 -5.87 -4.40 9.40
CA ARG A 246 -5.46 -4.21 7.99
C ARG A 246 -6.61 -3.71 7.13
N GLY A 247 -6.33 -3.38 5.87
CA GLY A 247 -7.31 -3.05 4.85
C GLY A 247 -7.56 -1.55 4.73
N ALA A 248 -6.63 -0.73 5.21
CA ALA A 248 -6.77 0.72 5.12
C ALA A 248 -6.80 1.20 3.67
N LEU A 249 -6.00 0.57 2.79
CA LEU A 249 -5.84 0.95 1.38
C LEU A 249 -7.13 0.97 0.56
N ILE A 250 -8.21 0.35 1.06
CA ILE A 250 -9.54 0.37 0.43
C ILE A 250 -10.19 1.77 0.57
N THR A 251 -9.84 2.49 1.64
CA THR A 251 -10.53 3.73 2.05
C THR A 251 -9.56 4.85 2.40
N ARG A 252 -8.25 4.61 2.37
CA ARG A 252 -7.23 5.56 2.79
C ARG A 252 -6.01 5.43 1.91
N ASP A 253 -5.38 6.55 1.62
CA ASP A 253 -4.07 6.55 1.01
C ASP A 253 -3.24 7.73 1.48
N ILE A 254 -1.93 7.66 1.30
CA ILE A 254 -1.01 8.76 1.62
C ILE A 254 0.03 8.93 0.52
N ALA A 255 0.41 10.17 0.22
CA ALA A 255 1.47 10.47 -0.73
C ALA A 255 2.21 11.74 -0.30
N VAL A 256 3.42 11.95 -0.85
CA VAL A 256 4.08 13.24 -0.74
C VAL A 256 3.57 14.14 -1.85
N VAL A 257 2.87 15.21 -1.49
CA VAL A 257 2.35 16.21 -2.43
C VAL A 257 2.91 17.57 -2.02
N ARG A 258 3.68 18.21 -2.91
CA ARG A 258 4.28 19.54 -2.68
C ARG A 258 5.00 19.64 -1.32
N ASP A 259 5.88 18.67 -1.01
CA ASP A 259 6.67 18.61 0.23
C ASP A 259 5.88 18.38 1.52
N ARG A 260 4.63 17.96 1.41
CA ARG A 260 3.80 17.55 2.55
C ARG A 260 3.40 16.09 2.41
N LEU A 261 3.47 15.35 3.51
CA LEU A 261 2.72 14.11 3.64
C LEU A 261 1.24 14.47 3.57
N THR A 262 0.53 13.94 2.57
CA THR A 262 -0.88 14.22 2.33
C THR A 262 -1.63 12.91 2.36
N MET A 263 -2.52 12.76 3.34
CA MET A 263 -3.35 11.59 3.55
C MET A 263 -4.77 11.88 3.09
N ALA A 264 -5.36 10.97 2.32
CA ALA A 264 -6.77 10.97 1.98
C ALA A 264 -7.49 9.86 2.75
N ARG A 265 -8.71 10.15 3.21
CA ARG A 265 -9.62 9.18 3.83
C ARG A 265 -11.00 9.33 3.21
N LEU A 266 -11.52 8.22 2.70
CA LEU A 266 -12.90 8.00 2.34
C LEU A 266 -13.63 7.33 3.51
N GLY A 267 -14.52 8.06 4.17
CA GLY A 267 -15.46 7.52 5.15
C GLY A 267 -16.75 7.07 4.48
N ILE A 268 -17.34 5.99 4.98
CA ILE A 268 -18.70 5.58 4.64
C ILE A 268 -19.52 5.73 5.92
N VAL A 269 -20.57 6.54 5.87
CA VAL A 269 -21.39 6.93 7.01
C VAL A 269 -22.84 6.53 6.74
N PHE A 270 -23.54 5.99 7.72
CA PHE A 270 -24.99 5.79 7.58
C PHE A 270 -25.69 7.10 7.92
N ASP A 271 -26.38 7.68 6.95
CA ASP A 271 -27.17 8.89 7.16
C ASP A 271 -28.63 8.49 7.44
N PRO A 272 -29.12 8.73 8.68
CA PRO A 272 -30.49 8.41 9.05
C PRO A 272 -31.52 9.27 8.32
N ASP A 273 -31.17 10.49 7.88
CA ASP A 273 -32.09 11.42 7.23
C ASP A 273 -32.47 10.95 5.81
N ILE A 274 -31.54 10.31 5.11
CA ILE A 274 -31.79 9.66 3.81
C ILE A 274 -32.02 8.14 3.94
N ASN A 275 -31.96 7.59 5.16
CA ASN A 275 -32.02 6.16 5.45
C ASN A 275 -31.12 5.34 4.52
N GLY A 276 -29.87 5.77 4.39
CA GLY A 276 -28.95 5.30 3.36
C GLY A 276 -27.49 5.45 3.74
N TRP A 277 -26.61 4.92 2.89
CA TRP A 277 -25.17 5.10 3.02
C TRP A 277 -24.75 6.35 2.28
N ASP A 278 -24.07 7.23 3.01
CA ASP A 278 -23.38 8.39 2.51
C ASP A 278 -21.86 8.13 2.53
N TRP A 279 -21.10 8.95 1.81
CA TRP A 279 -19.66 8.96 1.83
C TRP A 279 -19.10 10.35 2.02
N GLU A 280 -17.95 10.40 2.66
CA GLU A 280 -17.27 11.62 3.03
C GLU A 280 -15.79 11.47 2.65
N LEU A 281 -15.16 12.49 2.06
CA LEU A 281 -13.75 12.48 1.69
C LEU A 281 -13.04 13.63 2.41
N SER A 282 -12.10 13.28 3.28
CA SER A 282 -11.25 14.24 3.99
C SER A 282 -9.80 14.08 3.53
N THR A 283 -9.07 15.19 3.37
CA THR A 283 -7.62 15.17 3.16
C THR A 283 -6.90 15.94 4.24
N TRP A 284 -5.78 15.39 4.69
CA TRP A 284 -4.98 15.92 5.79
C TRP A 284 -3.53 16.04 5.33
N SER A 285 -2.82 17.09 5.74
CA SER A 285 -1.41 17.19 5.42
C SER A 285 -0.52 17.74 6.52
N ARG A 286 0.73 17.27 6.52
CA ARG A 286 1.80 17.71 7.42
C ARG A 286 3.11 17.89 6.64
N PRO A 287 3.90 18.94 6.89
CA PRO A 287 5.20 19.09 6.22
C PRO A 287 6.13 17.91 6.53
N VAL A 288 6.90 17.47 5.53
CA VAL A 288 7.87 16.38 5.73
C VAL A 288 8.98 16.79 6.70
N GLY A 289 9.45 18.05 6.66
CA GLY A 289 10.49 18.57 7.58
C GLY A 289 10.09 18.49 9.05
N SER A 290 8.85 18.90 9.37
CA SER A 290 8.31 18.86 10.74
C SER A 290 8.03 17.44 11.27
N CYS A 291 8.21 16.42 10.45
CA CYS A 291 8.21 15.03 10.89
C CYS A 291 9.60 14.59 11.42
N LEU A 292 10.67 15.26 10.99
CA LEU A 292 12.07 14.92 11.27
C LEU A 292 12.72 15.84 12.30
N ASP A 293 12.21 17.06 12.42
CA ASP A 293 12.67 18.09 13.36
C ASP A 293 11.69 18.30 14.52
N ASP A 294 12.10 18.97 15.60
CA ASP A 294 11.26 19.35 16.76
C ASP A 294 10.29 20.51 16.45
N ASP A 295 9.90 20.67 15.18
CA ASP A 295 8.92 21.67 14.76
C ASP A 295 7.50 21.26 15.18
N ASP A 296 6.75 22.24 15.68
CA ASP A 296 5.39 22.08 16.20
C ASP A 296 4.28 22.08 15.12
N GLU A 297 4.61 22.11 13.81
CA GLU A 297 3.58 22.04 12.76
C GLU A 297 3.00 20.61 12.68
N ASP A 298 1.80 20.45 13.25
CA ASP A 298 1.04 19.20 13.22
C ASP A 298 0.20 19.07 11.94
N TRP A 299 -0.52 17.96 11.83
CA TRP A 299 -1.49 17.74 10.77
C TRP A 299 -2.55 18.85 10.71
N ARG A 300 -2.90 19.24 9.50
CA ARG A 300 -4.06 20.09 9.23
C ARG A 300 -5.00 19.40 8.26
N GLU A 301 -6.30 19.61 8.45
CA GLU A 301 -7.29 19.27 7.44
C GLU A 301 -7.19 20.27 6.28
N ASP A 302 -6.96 19.78 5.06
CA ASP A 302 -6.91 20.63 3.86
C ASP A 302 -8.28 20.74 3.19
N PHE A 303 -9.03 19.63 3.13
CA PHE A 303 -10.34 19.56 2.47
C PHE A 303 -11.24 18.54 3.15
N MET A 304 -12.53 18.84 3.15
CA MET A 304 -13.62 17.95 3.53
C MET A 304 -14.72 18.08 2.49
N VAL A 305 -15.15 16.96 1.91
CA VAL A 305 -16.22 16.90 0.91
C VAL A 305 -17.19 15.79 1.30
N GLU A 306 -18.45 16.14 1.47
CA GLU A 306 -19.53 15.17 1.66
C GLU A 306 -20.18 14.85 0.31
N SER A 307 -20.82 13.69 0.17
CA SER A 307 -21.47 13.37 -1.12
C SER A 307 -22.55 14.39 -1.49
N CYS A 308 -23.18 15.01 -0.48
CA CYS A 308 -24.21 16.04 -0.66
C CYS A 308 -23.67 17.34 -1.28
N ASP A 309 -22.35 17.59 -1.21
CA ASP A 309 -21.70 18.75 -1.83
C ASP A 309 -21.54 18.59 -3.34
N ILE A 310 -21.61 17.35 -3.86
CA ILE A 310 -21.39 17.07 -5.28
C ILE A 310 -22.70 17.13 -6.05
N LEU A 311 -22.94 18.29 -6.67
CA LEU A 311 -24.04 18.47 -7.59
C LEU A 311 -23.72 17.83 -8.93
N VAL A 312 -24.37 16.71 -9.26
CA VAL A 312 -24.34 16.13 -10.60
C VAL A 312 -25.42 16.80 -11.44
N ASP A 313 -25.03 17.40 -12.56
CA ASP A 313 -25.99 18.01 -13.47
C ASP A 313 -26.97 16.95 -14.04
N ASP A 314 -28.19 17.37 -14.37
CA ASP A 314 -29.22 16.47 -14.89
C ASP A 314 -28.83 15.87 -16.26
N ASN A 315 -27.86 16.46 -16.96
CA ASN A 315 -27.41 16.02 -18.29
C ASN A 315 -26.34 14.91 -18.26
N THR A 316 -25.48 14.83 -17.23
CA THR A 316 -24.43 13.78 -17.12
C THR A 316 -24.99 12.45 -16.60
N CYS A 317 -26.15 12.45 -15.95
CA CYS A 317 -26.84 11.24 -15.46
C CYS A 317 -27.51 10.37 -16.54
N LEU A 318 -27.42 10.71 -17.83
CA LEU A 318 -28.06 9.94 -18.91
C LEU A 318 -27.39 8.61 -19.23
N ASN A 319 -26.24 8.29 -18.61
CA ASN A 319 -25.75 6.91 -18.57
C ASN A 319 -26.66 6.09 -17.64
N GLY A 320 -27.68 5.44 -18.20
CA GLY A 320 -28.74 4.69 -17.51
C GLY A 320 -28.32 3.54 -16.58
N ASN A 321 -27.02 3.39 -16.30
CA ASN A 321 -26.45 2.46 -15.33
C ASN A 321 -26.04 3.12 -14.01
N LEU A 322 -26.01 4.45 -13.91
CA LEU A 322 -25.79 5.19 -12.67
C LEU A 322 -27.13 5.74 -12.17
N LYS A 323 -27.94 4.88 -11.54
CA LYS A 323 -29.18 5.32 -10.89
C LYS A 323 -28.84 6.16 -9.67
N ARG A 324 -29.42 7.36 -9.58
CA ARG A 324 -29.39 8.19 -8.36
C ARG A 324 -30.01 7.43 -7.17
N PRO A 325 -29.53 7.61 -5.93
CA PRO A 325 -30.42 7.56 -4.77
C PRO A 325 -31.46 8.69 -4.94
N GLY A 326 -32.73 8.41 -4.64
CA GLY A 326 -33.88 9.18 -5.12
C GLY A 326 -33.83 10.70 -4.91
N LYS A 327 -34.34 11.45 -5.90
CA LYS A 327 -34.75 12.85 -5.74
C LYS A 327 -35.84 12.93 -4.66
N PHE A 328 -35.59 13.57 -3.53
CA PHE A 328 -36.66 14.11 -2.68
C PHE A 328 -36.68 15.64 -2.82
N PRO A 329 -37.84 16.25 -3.16
CA PRO A 329 -37.94 17.69 -3.30
C PRO A 329 -38.26 18.30 -1.93
N MET A 330 -37.28 18.87 -1.24
CA MET A 330 -37.53 19.92 -0.25
C MET A 330 -36.29 20.81 -0.08
N PRO A 331 -36.44 22.15 0.00
CA PRO A 331 -35.32 23.06 0.23
C PRO A 331 -34.88 23.00 1.70
N TYR A 332 -33.66 22.53 1.97
CA TYR A 332 -33.12 22.51 3.32
C TYR A 332 -32.60 23.90 3.76
N PRO A 333 -32.89 24.34 5.00
CA PRO A 333 -32.27 25.52 5.58
C PRO A 333 -30.84 25.22 6.05
N ARG A 334 -29.90 26.12 5.75
CA ARG A 334 -28.53 26.10 6.28
C ARG A 334 -28.55 26.00 7.82
N LYS A 335 -27.91 24.99 8.40
CA LYS A 335 -27.66 24.93 9.85
C LYS A 335 -26.83 26.16 10.26
N GLN A 336 -27.38 26.99 11.14
CA GLN A 336 -26.60 27.93 11.94
C GLN A 336 -25.89 27.15 13.03
N GLN A 337 -24.63 27.50 13.26
CA GLN A 337 -23.74 26.97 14.29
C GLN A 337 -24.43 27.05 15.66
N ALA A 338 -24.74 25.89 16.26
CA ALA A 338 -25.18 25.81 17.64
C ALA A 338 -23.94 25.67 18.53
N VAL A 339 -23.82 26.59 19.48
CA VAL A 339 -22.76 26.66 20.50
C VAL A 339 -22.88 25.46 21.44
N ASN A 340 -21.76 24.77 21.69
CA ASN A 340 -21.68 23.69 22.67
C ASN A 340 -21.87 24.24 24.09
N GLU A 341 -22.89 23.77 24.81
CA GLU A 341 -22.88 23.75 26.27
C GLU A 341 -22.70 22.31 26.78
N PRO A 342 -21.96 22.09 27.88
CA PRO A 342 -21.64 20.74 28.36
C PRO A 342 -22.82 20.13 29.15
N PHE A 343 -23.16 18.89 28.79
CA PHE A 343 -24.09 18.05 29.54
C PHE A 343 -23.46 17.57 30.86
N LEU A 344 -24.12 17.87 32.00
CA LEU A 344 -23.87 17.23 33.30
C LEU A 344 -24.74 15.96 33.41
N PRO A 345 -24.19 14.81 33.83
CA PRO A 345 -24.99 13.60 34.03
C PRO A 345 -25.73 13.65 35.37
N ASP A 346 -27.06 13.49 35.31
CA ASP A 346 -27.94 13.43 36.47
C ASP A 346 -27.83 12.08 37.18
N ALA A 347 -27.86 12.12 38.51
CA ALA A 347 -27.70 10.99 39.39
C ALA A 347 -29.06 10.40 39.77
N GLY A 348 -29.22 9.08 39.56
CA GLY A 348 -29.91 8.25 40.54
C GLY A 348 -30.98 7.28 40.03
N ARG A 349 -30.84 6.05 40.58
CA ARG A 349 -31.78 4.92 40.67
C ARG A 349 -31.99 4.15 39.36
N GLY A 350 -31.59 2.88 39.22
CA GLY A 350 -31.39 1.82 40.20
C GLY A 350 -32.47 0.76 39.96
N LEU A 351 -32.08 -0.41 39.49
CA LEU A 351 -32.75 -1.69 39.76
C LEU A 351 -31.78 -2.82 39.38
N GLU A 352 -31.49 -3.60 40.41
CA GLU A 352 -30.75 -4.85 40.43
C GLU A 352 -31.44 -5.90 39.56
N THR A 353 -30.65 -6.74 38.90
CA THR A 353 -30.70 -8.19 39.12
C THR A 353 -29.33 -8.78 38.82
N GLU A 354 -28.79 -9.45 39.83
CA GLU A 354 -27.63 -10.33 39.78
C GLU A 354 -27.84 -11.42 38.72
N ASP A 355 -26.78 -11.76 37.98
CA ASP A 355 -26.42 -13.17 37.81
C ASP A 355 -24.89 -13.27 37.73
N ARG A 356 -24.37 -13.99 38.71
CA ARG A 356 -22.99 -14.44 38.80
C ARG A 356 -22.81 -15.56 37.79
N ASP A 357 -21.72 -15.51 37.02
CA ASP A 357 -20.93 -16.71 36.78
C ASP A 357 -19.48 -16.32 36.48
N THR A 358 -18.66 -16.54 37.48
CA THR A 358 -17.20 -16.71 37.40
C THR A 358 -16.89 -17.96 36.58
N MET A 359 -16.02 -17.85 35.58
CA MET A 359 -15.25 -18.99 35.11
C MET A 359 -13.76 -18.68 35.14
N ASP A 360 -13.09 -19.50 35.94
CA ASP A 360 -11.66 -19.55 36.19
C ASP A 360 -10.87 -19.99 34.95
N TRP A 361 -9.63 -19.55 34.95
CA TRP A 361 -8.58 -19.86 33.99
C TRP A 361 -8.02 -21.27 34.21
N GLU A 362 -8.00 -22.09 33.16
CA GLU A 362 -6.92 -23.04 32.85
C GLU A 362 -6.59 -22.98 31.35
#